data_AF-E4YR75-F1
#
_entry.id   AF-E4YR75-F1
#
_cell.length_a   1.000
_cell.length_b   1.000
_cell.length_c   1.000
_cell.angle_alpha   90.00
_cell.angle_beta   90.00
_cell.angle_gamma   90.00
#
_symmetry.space_group_name_H-M   'P 1'
#
loop_
_entity.id
_entity.type
_entity.pdbx_description
1 polymer ?
#
loop_
_entity_poly.entity_id
_entity_poly.type
_entity_poly.pdbx_seq_one_letter_code
_entity_poly.pdbx_strand_id
1 'polypeptide(L)'
;MTLFSLFRGIKGIGLQKRLRKFLQTPVADIEIIKRRQTIFEFFIEDGFLRRDLLLVCERFSVPKKIISAAGMSKTGHTFSYPDHHFWRQVVTAVRNITEVQISRKSIPVHIKGLKISTIDEELFKSIQKVGASIEELIDFEQSKRQKTVVLNSESSELARVRRILLMEARIPSIILHGQMDIDLLYAELGLKLKHMREIGFYLEKKFDGNMTDYDVQRILTLYPELIVITKFPNSVFFRSGRTASLNAEVGDPKRQVVEIKDEVQRILLTKIKDISCYFEAVGEAIEELALYLHISATMFDLKLRKPQVIENEEAMVRGKGIWNIVKAVSHPLWRPQSFATTSRFRKTILVYGEKQSGKTDLITSVATCVYLAHLGMFVPADFFGCSIFSRIECLTPVRMVAQADQISQFGTDIAALNQSIRALSASTAKTLCLMDNWGHGTRHEDKLVLSAFALSTFAEAKHCCFLAGTRDLQLAQFTNSEFSDVLVVRIFKQDGKLPRTEFFEDANIKPLEDAVDQVLAQTENEQFPKRVKELVEVFKEGREPRDSDKTHGTLSVAQAREIAGLYRHLLTVEKNTVE
;
A
#
# COMPACT_ATOMS: atom_id res chain seq x y z
N MET A 1 -1.34 12.22 13.82
CA MET A 1 -1.10 10.78 13.56
C MET A 1 -2.28 10.25 12.74
N THR A 2 -2.08 9.35 11.79
CA THR A 2 -3.16 8.74 10.96
C THR A 2 -3.25 7.24 11.22
N LEU A 3 -4.35 6.58 10.85
CA LEU A 3 -4.45 5.11 10.92
C LEU A 3 -3.32 4.42 10.12
N PHE A 4 -2.96 4.96 8.96
CA PHE A 4 -1.85 4.45 8.15
C PHE A 4 -0.50 4.47 8.93
N SER A 5 -0.29 5.49 9.76
CA SER A 5 0.96 5.63 10.53
C SER A 5 1.10 4.67 11.71
N LEU A 6 0.08 3.86 12.01
CA LEU A 6 0.15 2.79 13.01
C LEU A 6 1.01 1.62 12.52
N PHE A 7 1.07 1.40 11.20
CA PHE A 7 1.78 0.28 10.59
C PHE A 7 3.24 0.61 10.27
N ARG A 8 3.99 1.14 11.23
CA ARG A 8 5.40 1.59 11.02
C ARG A 8 6.35 0.46 10.65
N GLY A 9 5.99 -0.79 10.97
CA GLY A 9 6.75 -1.98 10.59
C GLY A 9 6.77 -2.26 9.09
N ILE A 10 5.81 -1.73 8.32
CA ILE A 10 5.70 -1.98 6.88
C ILE A 10 6.70 -1.11 6.11
N LYS A 11 7.82 -1.72 5.74
CA LYS A 11 8.88 -1.14 4.91
C LYS A 11 8.70 -1.60 3.45
N GLY A 12 9.03 -0.72 2.50
CA GLY A 12 8.96 -1.01 1.07
C GLY A 12 7.76 -0.37 0.36
N ILE A 13 8.04 0.25 -0.79
CA ILE A 13 7.06 1.05 -1.56
C ILE A 13 5.88 0.19 -2.04
N GLY A 14 6.13 -1.06 -2.47
CA GLY A 14 5.08 -1.97 -2.95
C GLY A 14 4.07 -2.33 -1.86
N LEU A 15 4.59 -2.78 -0.72
CA LEU A 15 3.77 -3.17 0.42
C LEU A 15 3.00 -1.99 1.03
N GLN A 16 3.61 -0.80 1.10
CA GLN A 16 2.92 0.43 1.52
C GLN A 16 1.76 0.81 0.58
N LYS A 17 1.93 0.67 -0.74
CA LYS A 17 0.85 0.89 -1.71
C LYS A 17 -0.28 -0.12 -1.50
N ARG A 18 0.06 -1.39 -1.28
CA ARG A 18 -0.92 -2.46 -1.01
C ARG A 18 -1.69 -2.22 0.28
N LEU A 19 -1.01 -1.77 1.35
CA LEU A 19 -1.65 -1.34 2.59
C LEU A 19 -2.62 -0.17 2.38
N ARG A 20 -2.24 0.86 1.61
CA ARG A 20 -3.16 1.97 1.29
C ARG A 20 -4.40 1.47 0.58
N LYS A 21 -4.23 0.61 -0.43
CA LYS A 21 -5.35 -0.01 -1.15
C LYS A 21 -6.23 -0.81 -0.19
N PHE A 22 -5.65 -1.64 0.67
CA PHE A 22 -6.37 -2.42 1.67
C PHE A 22 -7.23 -1.54 2.58
N LEU A 23 -6.66 -0.47 3.15
CA LEU A 23 -7.39 0.49 3.99
C LEU A 23 -8.48 1.26 3.22
N GLN A 24 -8.28 1.52 1.93
CA GLN A 24 -9.28 2.21 1.09
C GLN A 24 -10.42 1.30 0.63
N THR A 25 -10.35 -0.01 0.88
CA THR A 25 -11.34 -1.00 0.43
C THR A 25 -11.97 -1.77 1.61
N PRO A 26 -12.74 -1.11 2.49
CA PRO A 26 -13.65 -1.82 3.39
C PRO A 26 -14.68 -2.61 2.57
N VAL A 27 -15.06 -3.79 3.06
CA VAL A 27 -15.98 -4.70 2.36
C VAL A 27 -17.28 -4.83 3.14
N ALA A 28 -18.41 -5.01 2.44
CA ALA A 28 -19.70 -5.31 3.06
C ALA A 28 -20.01 -6.81 3.09
N ASP A 29 -19.24 -7.63 2.37
CA ASP A 29 -19.41 -9.08 2.33
C ASP A 29 -18.92 -9.74 3.63
N ILE A 30 -19.84 -10.39 4.34
CA ILE A 30 -19.59 -11.05 5.62
C ILE A 30 -18.63 -12.23 5.52
N GLU A 31 -18.65 -12.97 4.40
CA GLU A 31 -17.76 -14.10 4.20
C GLU A 31 -16.31 -13.63 4.07
N ILE A 32 -16.09 -12.54 3.33
CA ILE A 32 -14.76 -11.92 3.21
C ILE A 32 -14.28 -11.39 4.56
N ILE A 33 -15.15 -10.71 5.32
CA ILE A 33 -14.82 -10.21 6.66
C ILE A 33 -14.42 -11.37 7.59
N LYS A 34 -15.26 -12.40 7.69
CA LYS A 34 -15.01 -13.58 8.55
C LYS A 34 -13.74 -14.31 8.15
N ARG A 35 -13.52 -14.51 6.84
CA ARG A 35 -12.29 -15.12 6.31
C ARG A 35 -11.04 -14.33 6.71
N ARG A 36 -11.05 -13.00 6.59
CA ARG A 36 -9.95 -12.16 7.04
C ARG A 36 -9.74 -12.26 8.55
N GLN A 37 -10.81 -12.24 9.33
CA GLN A 37 -10.73 -12.41 10.79
C GLN A 37 -10.08 -13.73 11.18
N THR A 38 -10.43 -14.85 10.54
CA THR A 38 -9.82 -16.17 10.78
C THR A 38 -8.32 -16.15 10.48
N ILE A 39 -7.91 -15.51 9.38
CA ILE A 39 -6.48 -15.37 9.02
C ILE A 39 -5.74 -14.56 10.08
N PHE A 40 -6.27 -13.41 10.50
CA PHE A 40 -5.64 -12.57 11.52
C PHE A 40 -5.58 -13.27 12.88
N GLU A 41 -6.66 -13.94 13.29
CA GLU A 41 -6.74 -14.70 14.53
C GLU A 41 -5.65 -15.77 14.59
N PHE A 42 -5.50 -16.57 13.52
CA PHE A 42 -4.46 -17.57 13.42
C PHE A 42 -3.04 -17.00 13.62
N PHE A 43 -2.68 -15.92 12.90
CA PHE A 43 -1.33 -15.33 13.03
C PHE A 43 -1.13 -14.54 14.33
N ILE A 44 -2.19 -14.16 15.03
CA ILE A 44 -2.12 -13.56 16.36
C ILE A 44 -1.86 -14.64 17.41
N GLU A 45 -2.49 -15.80 17.28
CA GLU A 45 -2.30 -16.95 18.18
C GLU A 45 -0.93 -17.62 17.95
N ASP A 46 -0.57 -17.89 16.70
CA ASP A 46 0.74 -18.45 16.33
C ASP A 46 1.78 -17.35 16.07
N GLY A 47 2.24 -16.75 17.16
CA GLY A 47 3.25 -15.69 17.12
C GLY A 47 4.62 -16.12 16.60
N PHE A 48 4.97 -17.42 16.71
CA PHE A 48 6.24 -17.97 16.23
C PHE A 48 6.22 -18.08 14.70
N LEU A 49 5.24 -18.78 14.15
CA LEU A 49 5.09 -18.91 12.71
C LEU A 49 4.94 -17.55 12.03
N ARG A 50 4.19 -16.62 12.65
CA ARG A 50 4.07 -15.25 12.13
C ARG A 50 5.42 -14.56 11.99
N ARG A 51 6.30 -14.65 13.01
CA ARG A 51 7.62 -14.00 13.00
C ARG A 51 8.53 -14.64 11.96
N ASP A 52 8.55 -15.97 11.90
CA ASP A 52 9.38 -16.72 10.96
C ASP A 52 8.98 -16.38 9.52
N LEU A 53 7.69 -16.48 9.19
CA LEU A 53 7.18 -16.11 7.86
C LEU A 53 7.46 -14.64 7.52
N LEU A 54 7.35 -13.73 8.50
CA LEU A 54 7.61 -12.31 8.26
C LEU A 54 9.07 -12.07 7.86
N LEU A 55 10.02 -12.73 8.53
CA LEU A 55 11.45 -12.65 8.20
C LEU A 55 11.73 -13.15 6.78
N VAL A 56 11.09 -14.25 6.37
CA VAL A 56 11.24 -14.79 5.01
C VAL A 56 10.62 -13.84 3.98
N CYS A 57 9.42 -13.32 4.24
CA CYS A 57 8.74 -12.36 3.38
C CYS A 57 9.51 -11.04 3.22
N GLU A 58 10.13 -10.51 4.27
CA GLU A 58 10.90 -9.25 4.20
C GLU A 58 12.20 -9.38 3.38
N ARG A 59 12.80 -10.57 3.36
CA ARG A 59 13.96 -10.87 2.50
C ARG A 59 13.57 -10.99 1.03
N PHE A 60 12.29 -11.26 0.75
CA PHE A 60 11.82 -11.45 -0.60
C PHE A 60 11.76 -10.12 -1.36
N SER A 61 12.45 -10.09 -2.50
CA SER A 61 12.38 -9.00 -3.45
C SER A 61 12.32 -9.63 -4.83
N VAL A 62 11.21 -9.43 -5.55
CA VAL A 62 11.20 -9.71 -6.99
C VAL A 62 12.08 -8.66 -7.63
N PRO A 63 13.20 -9.02 -8.27
CA PRO A 63 13.96 -8.06 -9.02
C PRO A 63 13.03 -7.57 -10.14
N LYS A 64 12.62 -6.29 -10.09
CA LYS A 64 11.81 -5.64 -11.15
C LYS A 64 12.43 -5.84 -12.54
N LYS A 65 13.74 -6.09 -12.56
CA LYS A 65 14.53 -6.46 -13.73
C LYS A 65 14.22 -7.83 -14.30
N ILE A 66 13.67 -8.82 -13.57
CA ILE A 66 13.26 -10.12 -14.16
C ILE A 66 12.14 -9.89 -15.18
N ILE A 67 11.17 -9.06 -14.79
CA ILE A 67 10.00 -8.69 -15.59
C ILE A 67 10.43 -7.83 -16.78
N SER A 68 11.34 -6.88 -16.58
CA SER A 68 11.86 -6.05 -17.68
C SER A 68 12.93 -6.74 -18.54
N ALA A 69 13.67 -7.72 -18.03
CA ALA A 69 14.64 -8.53 -18.78
C ALA A 69 13.95 -9.51 -19.72
N ALA A 70 12.79 -10.05 -19.32
CA ALA A 70 11.88 -10.75 -20.23
C ALA A 70 11.36 -9.86 -21.38
N GLY A 71 11.32 -8.54 -21.13
CA GLY A 71 10.94 -7.48 -22.06
C GLY A 71 12.09 -6.71 -22.71
N MET A 72 13.36 -7.16 -22.61
CA MET A 72 14.48 -6.54 -23.34
C MET A 72 14.33 -6.81 -24.84
N SER A 73 13.44 -6.03 -25.44
CA SER A 73 13.31 -5.88 -26.88
C SER A 73 14.31 -4.83 -27.37
N LYS A 74 14.82 -5.06 -28.58
CA LYS A 74 15.75 -4.23 -29.35
C LYS A 74 15.55 -2.72 -29.14
N THR A 75 16.39 -2.11 -28.32
CA THR A 75 16.63 -0.66 -28.39
C THR A 75 18.12 -0.44 -28.66
N GLY A 76 18.46 -0.31 -29.95
CA GLY A 76 19.76 0.17 -30.43
C GLY A 76 20.92 -0.82 -30.34
N HIS A 77 21.26 -1.46 -31.47
CA HIS A 77 22.54 -2.08 -31.91
C HIS A 77 23.54 -2.76 -30.93
N THR A 78 23.28 -2.88 -29.64
CA THR A 78 24.16 -3.60 -28.69
C THR A 78 23.29 -4.48 -27.78
N PHE A 79 23.46 -5.80 -27.92
CA PHE A 79 22.91 -6.78 -27.00
C PHE A 79 23.65 -6.62 -25.66
N SER A 80 23.03 -5.98 -24.67
CA SER A 80 23.61 -5.93 -23.31
C SER A 80 22.98 -7.01 -22.47
N TYR A 81 23.70 -8.12 -22.31
CA TYR A 81 23.26 -9.22 -21.45
C TYR A 81 23.24 -8.79 -19.97
N PRO A 82 22.42 -9.45 -19.12
CA PRO A 82 22.40 -9.16 -17.70
C PRO A 82 23.76 -9.42 -17.03
N ASP A 83 24.11 -8.57 -16.08
CA ASP A 83 25.31 -8.70 -15.27
C ASP A 83 25.23 -9.84 -14.24
N HIS A 84 26.36 -10.14 -13.60
CA HIS A 84 26.43 -11.17 -12.55
C HIS A 84 25.53 -10.88 -11.34
N HIS A 85 25.24 -9.60 -11.08
CA HIS A 85 24.38 -9.20 -9.97
C HIS A 85 22.93 -9.56 -10.25
N PHE A 86 22.44 -9.39 -11.47
CA PHE A 86 21.11 -9.84 -11.89
C PHE A 86 20.90 -11.33 -11.62
N TRP A 87 21.79 -12.20 -12.12
CA TRP A 87 21.66 -13.65 -11.94
C TRP A 87 21.67 -14.05 -10.46
N ARG A 88 22.49 -13.37 -9.65
CA ARG A 88 22.52 -13.58 -8.20
C ARG A 88 21.20 -13.19 -7.53
N GLN A 89 20.59 -12.09 -7.96
CA GLN A 89 19.28 -11.68 -7.47
C GLN A 89 18.18 -12.69 -7.82
N VAL A 90 18.21 -13.26 -9.04
CA VAL A 90 17.28 -14.31 -9.45
C VAL A 90 17.40 -15.53 -8.54
N VAL A 91 18.61 -16.05 -8.35
CA VAL A 91 18.85 -17.21 -7.48
C VAL A 91 18.44 -16.93 -6.03
N THR A 92 18.75 -15.74 -5.52
CA THR A 92 18.32 -15.33 -4.18
C THR A 92 16.80 -15.30 -4.07
N ALA A 93 16.09 -14.80 -5.09
CA ALA A 93 14.64 -14.81 -5.12
C ALA A 93 14.08 -16.25 -5.14
N VAL A 94 14.67 -17.17 -5.93
CA VAL A 94 14.26 -18.58 -5.96
C VAL A 94 14.45 -19.26 -4.60
N ARG A 95 15.58 -19.01 -3.92
CA ARG A 95 15.84 -19.53 -2.57
C ARG A 95 14.80 -19.02 -1.57
N ASN A 96 14.50 -17.72 -1.58
CA ASN A 96 13.49 -17.14 -0.70
C ASN A 96 12.09 -17.70 -1.00
N ILE A 97 11.73 -17.88 -2.27
CA ILE A 97 10.46 -18.53 -2.68
C ILE A 97 10.37 -19.96 -2.12
N THR A 98 11.46 -20.70 -2.17
CA THR A 98 11.54 -22.06 -1.64
C THR A 98 11.37 -22.08 -0.12
N GLU A 99 11.99 -21.13 0.58
CA GLU A 99 11.83 -20.97 2.03
C GLU A 99 10.38 -20.62 2.42
N VAL A 100 9.72 -19.73 1.65
CA VAL A 100 8.28 -19.45 1.82
C VAL A 100 7.45 -20.70 1.55
N GLN A 101 7.74 -21.46 0.51
CA GLN A 101 6.99 -22.69 0.17
C GLN A 101 7.07 -23.71 1.30
N ILE A 102 8.26 -23.91 1.89
CA ILE A 102 8.45 -24.81 3.04
C ILE A 102 7.66 -24.30 4.24
N SER A 103 7.82 -23.01 4.58
CA SER A 103 7.19 -22.41 5.75
C SER A 103 5.66 -22.32 5.62
N ARG A 104 5.14 -22.20 4.39
CA ARG A 104 3.70 -22.24 4.08
C ARG A 104 3.06 -23.56 4.49
N LYS A 105 3.78 -24.69 4.45
CA LYS A 105 3.22 -26.00 4.83
C LYS A 105 2.79 -26.06 6.29
N SER A 106 3.33 -25.17 7.12
CA SER A 106 2.93 -25.00 8.52
C SER A 106 1.59 -24.28 8.68
N ILE A 107 1.06 -23.63 7.63
CA ILE A 107 -0.25 -22.98 7.64
C ILE A 107 -1.34 -24.07 7.51
N PRO A 108 -2.26 -24.22 8.48
CA PRO A 108 -3.29 -25.24 8.43
C PRO A 108 -4.25 -25.08 7.25
N VAL A 109 -4.74 -26.22 6.72
CA VAL A 109 -5.65 -26.27 5.55
C VAL A 109 -6.98 -25.54 5.77
N HIS A 110 -7.42 -25.40 7.03
CA HIS A 110 -8.65 -24.69 7.36
C HIS A 110 -8.52 -23.16 7.22
N ILE A 111 -7.29 -22.62 7.19
CA ILE A 111 -7.03 -21.20 6.92
C ILE A 111 -7.14 -20.97 5.42
N LYS A 112 -8.37 -20.84 4.95
CA LYS A 112 -8.65 -20.64 3.54
C LYS A 112 -8.37 -19.20 3.14
N GLY A 113 -7.81 -19.06 1.94
CA GLY A 113 -7.98 -17.86 1.17
C GLY A 113 -6.88 -16.80 1.26
N LEU A 114 -5.71 -17.21 1.66
CA LEU A 114 -4.48 -16.54 1.25
C LEU A 114 -4.18 -16.95 -0.19
N LYS A 115 -3.85 -16.01 -1.09
CA LYS A 115 -3.41 -16.37 -2.46
C LYS A 115 -2.25 -17.36 -2.48
N ILE A 116 -1.35 -17.26 -1.50
CA ILE A 116 -0.22 -18.19 -1.38
C ILE A 116 -0.70 -19.64 -1.25
N SER A 117 -1.85 -19.89 -0.60
CA SER A 117 -2.44 -21.21 -0.40
C SER A 117 -3.06 -21.83 -1.65
N THR A 118 -3.29 -21.04 -2.70
CA THR A 118 -3.86 -21.50 -3.98
C THR A 118 -2.80 -21.72 -5.06
N ILE A 119 -1.53 -21.37 -4.80
CA ILE A 119 -0.47 -21.59 -5.77
C ILE A 119 -0.12 -23.09 -5.82
N ASP A 120 -0.16 -23.62 -7.03
CA ASP A 120 0.19 -25.00 -7.35
C ASP A 120 1.66 -25.31 -7.03
N GLU A 121 1.89 -26.49 -6.46
CA GLU A 121 3.21 -27.03 -6.17
C GLU A 121 4.05 -27.21 -7.45
N GLU A 122 3.43 -27.45 -8.60
CA GLU A 122 4.14 -27.54 -9.89
C GLU A 122 4.80 -26.22 -10.30
N LEU A 123 4.21 -25.08 -9.95
CA LEU A 123 4.78 -23.76 -10.22
C LEU A 123 6.07 -23.55 -9.43
N PHE A 124 6.06 -23.90 -8.15
CA PHE A 124 7.27 -23.83 -7.30
C PHE A 124 8.39 -24.72 -7.83
N LYS A 125 8.07 -25.96 -8.23
CA LYS A 125 9.03 -26.88 -8.83
C LYS A 125 9.64 -26.31 -10.11
N SER A 126 8.84 -25.66 -10.95
CA SER A 126 9.32 -25.05 -12.19
C SER A 126 10.29 -23.89 -11.92
N ILE A 127 9.99 -23.03 -10.95
CA ILE A 127 10.88 -21.94 -10.51
C ILE A 127 12.20 -22.52 -9.93
N GLN A 128 12.11 -23.56 -9.11
CA GLN A 128 13.28 -24.25 -8.53
C GLN A 128 14.18 -24.88 -9.59
N LYS A 129 13.61 -25.53 -10.62
CA LYS A 129 14.38 -26.11 -11.74
C LYS A 129 15.20 -25.05 -12.48
N VAL A 130 14.62 -23.87 -12.71
CA VAL A 130 15.34 -22.75 -13.35
C VAL A 130 16.42 -22.21 -12.43
N GLY A 131 16.15 -22.05 -11.13
CA GLY A 131 17.16 -21.66 -10.15
C GLY A 131 18.36 -22.62 -10.10
N ALA A 132 18.09 -23.93 -10.05
CA ALA A 132 19.12 -24.97 -10.08
C ALA A 132 19.95 -24.92 -11.37
N SER A 133 19.30 -24.73 -12.53
CA SER A 133 20.01 -24.57 -13.81
C SER A 133 20.98 -23.36 -13.80
N ILE A 134 20.59 -22.25 -13.15
CA ILE A 134 21.43 -21.06 -13.07
C ILE A 134 22.61 -21.31 -12.13
N GLU A 135 22.38 -21.91 -10.96
CA GLU A 135 23.43 -22.27 -10.00
C GLU A 135 24.43 -23.29 -10.57
N GLU A 136 23.96 -24.22 -11.39
CA GLU A 136 24.82 -25.18 -12.07
C GLU A 136 25.73 -24.53 -13.12
N LEU A 137 25.19 -23.59 -13.92
CA LEU A 137 25.89 -23.03 -15.09
C LEU A 137 26.73 -21.78 -14.78
N ILE A 138 26.47 -21.05 -13.69
CA ILE A 138 27.15 -19.80 -13.34
C ILE A 138 27.97 -19.98 -12.06
N ASP A 139 29.27 -19.67 -12.13
CA ASP A 139 30.13 -19.59 -10.96
C ASP A 139 29.98 -18.21 -10.30
N PHE A 140 29.14 -18.13 -9.27
CA PHE A 140 28.87 -16.87 -8.56
C PHE A 140 30.07 -16.33 -7.77
N GLU A 141 30.96 -17.19 -7.30
CA GLU A 141 32.15 -16.78 -6.53
C GLU A 141 33.19 -16.11 -7.44
N GLN A 142 33.51 -16.75 -8.58
CA GLN A 142 34.39 -16.15 -9.58
C GLN A 142 33.75 -14.94 -10.23
N SER A 143 32.44 -14.99 -10.51
CA SER A 143 31.73 -13.85 -11.11
C SER A 143 31.81 -12.60 -10.24
N LYS A 144 31.73 -12.77 -8.91
CA LYS A 144 31.88 -11.66 -7.95
C LYS A 144 33.30 -11.10 -7.96
N ARG A 145 34.33 -11.96 -8.03
CA ARG A 145 35.74 -11.53 -8.06
C ARG A 145 36.08 -10.76 -9.35
N GLN A 146 35.58 -11.23 -10.49
CA GLN A 146 35.87 -10.65 -11.81
C GLN A 146 34.89 -9.54 -12.23
N LYS A 147 33.82 -9.30 -11.45
CA LYS A 147 32.71 -8.37 -11.78
C LYS A 147 32.04 -8.64 -13.13
N THR A 148 32.18 -9.85 -13.67
CA THR A 148 31.58 -10.30 -14.93
C THR A 148 30.95 -11.67 -14.71
N VAL A 149 30.01 -12.09 -15.56
CA VAL A 149 29.49 -13.46 -15.47
C VAL A 149 30.58 -14.43 -15.91
N VAL A 150 30.90 -15.39 -15.03
CA VAL A 150 31.82 -16.49 -15.24
C VAL A 150 31.01 -17.78 -15.26
N LEU A 151 31.24 -18.58 -16.28
CA LEU A 151 30.60 -19.87 -16.43
C LEU A 151 31.26 -20.91 -15.52
N ASN A 152 30.45 -21.81 -14.95
CA ASN A 152 30.96 -22.90 -14.14
C ASN A 152 31.56 -24.01 -15.02
N SER A 153 32.88 -24.02 -15.14
CA SER A 153 33.63 -25.01 -15.92
C SER A 153 33.56 -26.43 -15.37
N GLU A 154 33.06 -26.62 -14.15
CA GLU A 154 32.91 -27.95 -13.53
C GLU A 154 31.58 -28.62 -13.90
N SER A 155 30.62 -27.87 -14.45
CA SER A 155 29.34 -28.44 -14.90
C SER A 155 29.53 -29.40 -16.08
N SER A 156 28.74 -30.47 -16.11
CA SER A 156 28.79 -31.48 -17.19
C SER A 156 28.44 -30.87 -18.56
N GLU A 157 27.51 -29.92 -18.57
CA GLU A 157 27.07 -29.19 -19.77
C GLU A 157 28.16 -28.29 -20.36
N LEU A 158 29.12 -27.83 -19.54
CA LEU A 158 30.18 -26.90 -19.96
C LEU A 158 31.56 -27.54 -20.04
N ALA A 159 31.63 -28.86 -20.23
CA ALA A 159 32.88 -29.58 -20.48
C ALA A 159 33.69 -29.00 -21.66
N ARG A 160 33.03 -28.34 -22.62
CA ARG A 160 33.68 -27.58 -23.70
C ARG A 160 34.47 -26.37 -23.18
N VAL A 161 33.91 -25.59 -22.25
CA VAL A 161 34.59 -24.44 -21.61
C VAL A 161 35.83 -24.90 -20.87
N ARG A 162 35.73 -26.00 -20.10
CA ARG A 162 36.88 -26.59 -19.40
C ARG A 162 38.00 -26.97 -20.37
N ARG A 163 37.67 -27.60 -21.51
CA ARG A 163 38.65 -27.95 -22.54
C ARG A 163 39.37 -26.72 -23.09
N ILE A 164 38.64 -25.64 -23.37
CA ILE A 164 39.20 -24.38 -23.88
C ILE A 164 40.13 -23.72 -22.85
N LEU A 165 39.73 -23.68 -21.58
CA LEU A 165 40.56 -23.13 -20.50
C LEU A 165 41.85 -23.94 -20.28
N LEU A 166 41.76 -25.27 -20.34
CA LEU A 166 42.94 -26.16 -20.28
C LEU A 166 43.86 -25.92 -21.48
N MET A 167 43.31 -25.63 -22.65
CA MET A 167 44.06 -25.33 -23.86
C MET A 167 44.80 -23.98 -23.75
N GLU A 168 44.15 -22.95 -23.20
CA GLU A 168 44.80 -21.67 -22.88
C GLU A 168 45.95 -21.87 -21.88
N ALA A 169 45.75 -22.68 -20.84
CA ALA A 169 46.79 -22.99 -19.85
C ALA A 169 47.99 -23.76 -20.44
N ARG A 170 47.81 -24.49 -21.54
CA ARG A 170 48.88 -25.23 -22.24
C ARG A 170 49.70 -24.37 -23.20
N ILE A 171 49.29 -23.13 -23.51
CA ILE A 171 50.00 -22.24 -24.43
C ILE A 171 51.50 -22.12 -24.11
N PRO A 172 51.95 -21.91 -22.85
CA PRO A 172 53.38 -21.85 -22.54
C PRO A 172 54.14 -23.14 -22.89
N SER A 173 53.51 -24.30 -22.65
CA SER A 173 54.10 -25.59 -23.01
C SER A 173 54.14 -25.79 -24.52
N ILE A 174 53.11 -25.34 -25.25
CA ILE A 174 53.08 -25.35 -26.72
C ILE A 174 54.17 -24.45 -27.29
N ILE A 175 54.42 -23.27 -26.69
CA ILE A 175 55.53 -22.39 -27.08
C ILE A 175 56.87 -23.10 -26.88
N LEU A 176 57.08 -23.77 -25.73
CA LEU A 176 58.34 -24.45 -25.45
C LEU A 176 58.64 -25.56 -26.46
N HIS A 177 57.67 -26.45 -26.72
CA HIS A 177 57.84 -27.54 -27.69
C HIS A 177 57.94 -27.01 -29.13
N GLY A 178 57.10 -26.02 -29.49
CA GLY A 178 57.14 -25.39 -30.79
C GLY A 178 58.45 -24.63 -31.06
N GLN A 179 59.06 -24.05 -30.02
CA GLN A 179 60.38 -23.41 -30.13
C GLN A 179 61.46 -24.42 -30.50
N MET A 180 61.43 -25.64 -29.95
CA MET A 180 62.39 -26.69 -30.30
C MET A 180 62.30 -27.07 -31.79
N ASP A 181 61.08 -27.14 -32.34
CA ASP A 181 60.87 -27.40 -33.76
C ASP A 181 61.39 -26.25 -34.65
N ILE A 182 61.25 -25.01 -34.17
CA ILE A 182 61.70 -23.79 -34.87
C ILE A 182 63.22 -23.64 -34.80
N ASP A 183 63.85 -23.96 -33.67
CA ASP A 183 65.30 -23.89 -33.51
C ASP A 183 66.01 -24.84 -34.49
N LEU A 184 65.40 -25.98 -34.84
CA LEU A 184 65.92 -26.86 -35.89
C LEU A 184 65.86 -26.26 -37.30
N LEU A 185 64.89 -25.38 -37.59
CA LEU A 185 64.64 -24.79 -38.91
C LEU A 185 65.28 -23.41 -39.09
N TYR A 186 65.44 -22.64 -38.01
CA TYR A 186 65.78 -21.22 -38.03
C TYR A 186 66.80 -20.80 -36.94
N ALA A 187 67.56 -21.75 -36.38
CA ALA A 187 68.56 -21.49 -35.31
C ALA A 187 69.47 -20.29 -35.60
N GLU A 188 69.93 -20.15 -36.84
CA GLU A 188 70.86 -19.08 -37.26
C GLU A 188 70.24 -17.68 -37.22
N LEU A 189 68.91 -17.59 -37.33
CA LEU A 189 68.19 -16.32 -37.31
C LEU A 189 67.77 -15.87 -35.91
N GLY A 190 67.91 -16.70 -34.87
CA GLY A 190 67.51 -16.31 -33.51
C GLY A 190 66.03 -15.91 -33.39
N LEU A 191 65.15 -16.54 -34.15
CA LEU A 191 63.69 -16.32 -34.11
C LEU A 191 63.09 -16.96 -32.86
N LYS A 192 62.24 -16.21 -32.14
CA LYS A 192 61.54 -16.71 -30.96
C LYS A 192 60.05 -16.81 -31.19
N LEU A 193 59.48 -17.99 -30.98
CA LEU A 193 58.05 -18.23 -30.94
C LEU A 193 57.44 -17.52 -29.74
N LYS A 194 56.42 -16.72 -29.99
CA LYS A 194 55.65 -16.03 -28.98
C LYS A 194 54.17 -16.12 -29.31
N HIS A 195 53.35 -15.82 -28.31
CA HIS A 195 51.91 -15.75 -28.45
C HIS A 195 51.40 -14.42 -27.91
N MET A 196 50.63 -13.69 -28.72
CA MET A 196 49.97 -12.45 -28.34
C MET A 196 48.49 -12.55 -28.70
N ARG A 197 47.61 -12.06 -27.83
CA ARG A 197 46.15 -12.28 -27.93
C ARG A 197 45.54 -11.87 -29.27
N GLU A 198 45.97 -10.74 -29.83
CA GLU A 198 45.40 -10.18 -31.06
C GLU A 198 45.97 -10.81 -32.33
N ILE A 199 47.15 -11.43 -32.23
CA ILE A 199 47.93 -11.92 -33.39
C ILE A 199 47.97 -13.46 -33.42
N GLY A 200 47.78 -14.12 -32.28
CA GLY A 200 48.04 -15.55 -32.07
C GLY A 200 49.52 -15.84 -31.87
N PHE A 201 49.96 -17.03 -32.26
CA PHE A 201 51.35 -17.44 -32.36
C PHE A 201 52.07 -16.73 -33.51
N TYR A 202 53.25 -16.18 -33.23
CA TYR A 202 54.11 -15.47 -34.19
C TYR A 202 55.59 -15.68 -33.85
N LEU A 203 56.46 -15.44 -34.82
CA LEU A 203 57.91 -15.46 -34.63
C LEU A 203 58.41 -14.02 -34.47
N GLU A 204 59.13 -13.73 -33.40
CA GLU A 204 59.78 -12.44 -33.18
C GLU A 204 61.27 -12.52 -33.49
N LYS A 205 61.75 -11.65 -34.38
CA LYS A 205 63.17 -11.30 -34.49
C LYS A 205 63.41 -9.99 -33.76
N LYS A 206 64.36 -9.98 -32.82
CA LYS A 206 64.89 -8.74 -32.21
C LYS A 206 66.20 -8.35 -32.88
N PHE A 207 66.42 -7.05 -33.00
CA PHE A 207 67.63 -6.46 -33.56
C PHE A 207 68.36 -5.65 -32.50
N ASP A 208 69.70 -5.73 -32.51
CA ASP A 208 70.57 -4.95 -31.64
C ASP A 208 70.73 -3.54 -32.25
N GLY A 209 69.67 -2.74 -32.17
CA GLY A 209 69.58 -1.40 -32.76
C GLY A 209 68.29 -1.17 -33.56
N ASN A 210 68.18 0.01 -34.18
CA ASN A 210 67.06 0.30 -35.08
C ASN A 210 67.17 -0.57 -36.33
N MET A 211 66.13 -1.35 -36.59
CA MET A 211 66.02 -2.23 -37.73
C MET A 211 65.79 -1.43 -39.02
N THR A 212 66.46 -1.83 -40.10
CA THR A 212 66.26 -1.26 -41.44
C THR A 212 65.41 -2.20 -42.30
N ASP A 213 64.74 -1.65 -43.33
CA ASP A 213 63.97 -2.49 -44.26
C ASP A 213 64.84 -3.50 -45.03
N TYR A 214 66.14 -3.20 -45.20
CA TYR A 214 67.12 -4.13 -45.78
C TYR A 214 67.30 -5.39 -44.91
N ASP A 215 67.30 -5.24 -43.58
CA ASP A 215 67.43 -6.37 -42.65
C ASP A 215 66.24 -7.34 -42.77
N VAL A 216 65.04 -6.79 -42.99
CA VAL A 216 63.83 -7.60 -43.20
C VAL A 216 63.86 -8.29 -44.56
N GLN A 217 64.25 -7.59 -45.63
CA GLN A 217 64.35 -8.16 -46.97
C GLN A 217 65.38 -9.29 -47.04
N ARG A 218 66.50 -9.17 -46.33
CA ARG A 218 67.49 -10.24 -46.24
C ARG A 218 66.91 -11.52 -45.62
N ILE A 219 66.12 -11.39 -44.55
CA ILE A 219 65.45 -12.53 -43.92
C ILE A 219 64.44 -13.18 -44.89
N LEU A 220 63.64 -12.38 -45.60
CA LEU A 220 62.66 -12.88 -46.56
C LEU A 220 63.30 -13.50 -47.81
N THR A 221 64.52 -13.10 -48.16
CA THR A 221 65.27 -13.71 -49.27
C THR A 221 65.79 -15.10 -48.91
N LEU A 222 66.21 -15.28 -47.66
CA LEU A 222 66.64 -16.58 -47.11
C LEU A 222 65.45 -17.51 -46.84
N TYR A 223 64.31 -16.93 -46.45
CA TYR A 223 63.10 -17.67 -46.06
C TYR A 223 61.85 -17.00 -46.65
N PRO A 224 61.57 -17.24 -47.94
CA PRO A 224 60.46 -16.61 -48.66
C PRO A 224 59.07 -17.05 -48.16
N GLU A 225 59.01 -18.13 -47.38
CA GLU A 225 57.77 -18.62 -46.76
C GLU A 225 57.32 -17.80 -45.54
N LEU A 226 58.17 -16.92 -45.02
CA LEU A 226 57.83 -16.04 -43.90
C LEU A 226 57.00 -14.83 -44.37
N ILE A 227 55.91 -14.55 -43.64
CA ILE A 227 55.04 -13.40 -43.91
C ILE A 227 55.19 -12.38 -42.78
N VAL A 228 55.55 -11.14 -43.10
CA VAL A 228 55.64 -10.06 -42.11
C VAL A 228 54.23 -9.69 -41.61
N ILE A 229 54.03 -9.74 -40.30
CA ILE A 229 52.77 -9.35 -39.64
C ILE A 229 52.81 -7.85 -39.29
N THR A 230 53.87 -7.43 -38.58
CA THR A 230 54.03 -6.06 -38.09
C THR A 230 55.51 -5.78 -37.82
N LYS A 231 55.92 -4.54 -38.01
CA LYS A 231 57.28 -4.04 -37.75
C LYS A 231 57.27 -3.05 -36.60
N PHE A 232 58.22 -3.18 -35.70
CA PHE A 232 58.53 -2.24 -34.63
C PHE A 232 59.98 -1.75 -34.79
N PRO A 233 60.38 -0.64 -34.14
CA PRO A 233 61.72 -0.07 -34.32
C PRO A 233 62.88 -1.07 -34.13
N ASN A 234 62.77 -1.99 -33.17
CA ASN A 234 63.83 -2.96 -32.84
C ASN A 234 63.38 -4.43 -32.99
N SER A 235 62.19 -4.69 -33.56
CA SER A 235 61.70 -6.06 -33.71
C SER A 235 60.73 -6.22 -34.86
N VAL A 236 60.69 -7.42 -35.45
CA VAL A 236 59.76 -7.74 -36.53
C VAL A 236 59.05 -9.05 -36.22
N PHE A 237 57.74 -9.05 -36.43
CA PHE A 237 56.88 -10.21 -36.19
C PHE A 237 56.58 -10.90 -37.52
N PHE A 238 56.85 -12.19 -37.59
CA PHE A 238 56.63 -13.03 -38.77
C PHE A 238 55.60 -14.12 -38.50
N ARG A 239 54.94 -14.57 -39.57
CA ARG A 239 54.10 -15.75 -39.63
C ARG A 239 54.80 -16.80 -40.50
N SER A 240 54.80 -18.04 -40.07
CA SER A 240 55.29 -19.19 -40.84
C SER A 240 54.17 -20.21 -41.01
N GLY A 241 54.38 -21.22 -41.86
CA GLY A 241 53.45 -22.36 -41.97
C GLY A 241 53.19 -23.02 -40.61
N ARG A 242 54.22 -23.14 -39.76
CA ARG A 242 54.11 -23.71 -38.41
C ARG A 242 53.27 -22.83 -37.49
N THR A 243 53.49 -21.52 -37.45
CA THR A 243 52.67 -20.64 -36.60
C THR A 243 51.23 -20.54 -37.10
N ALA A 244 51.00 -20.65 -38.41
CA ALA A 244 49.65 -20.75 -38.98
C ALA A 244 48.94 -22.05 -38.54
N SER A 245 49.61 -23.20 -38.57
CA SER A 245 49.04 -24.46 -38.06
C SER A 245 48.71 -24.41 -36.58
N LEU A 246 49.62 -23.86 -35.76
CA LEU A 246 49.39 -23.69 -34.32
C LEU A 246 48.22 -22.73 -34.03
N ASN A 247 48.07 -21.67 -34.82
CA ASN A 247 46.92 -20.76 -34.72
C ASN A 247 45.61 -21.43 -35.13
N ALA A 248 45.62 -22.28 -36.16
CA ALA A 248 44.44 -23.04 -36.58
C ALA A 248 44.03 -24.08 -35.53
N GLU A 249 44.99 -24.71 -34.86
CA GLU A 249 44.74 -25.66 -33.77
C GLU A 249 44.24 -24.95 -32.51
N VAL A 250 44.90 -23.87 -32.08
CA VAL A 250 44.59 -23.18 -30.82
C VAL A 250 43.38 -22.25 -30.92
N GLY A 251 43.20 -21.59 -32.07
CA GLY A 251 42.15 -20.59 -32.28
C GLY A 251 42.27 -19.39 -31.33
N ASP A 252 41.14 -18.81 -30.97
CA ASP A 252 41.02 -17.78 -29.94
C ASP A 252 40.18 -18.32 -28.76
N PRO A 253 40.83 -18.90 -27.73
CA PRO A 253 40.15 -19.44 -26.55
C PRO A 253 39.21 -18.45 -25.87
N LYS A 254 39.60 -17.17 -25.81
CA LYS A 254 38.80 -16.15 -25.10
C LYS A 254 37.53 -15.82 -25.86
N ARG A 255 37.63 -15.65 -27.18
CA ARG A 255 36.45 -15.45 -28.03
C ARG A 255 35.50 -16.63 -27.94
N GLN A 256 36.01 -17.86 -27.99
CA GLN A 256 35.18 -19.06 -27.85
C GLN A 256 34.46 -19.11 -26.49
N VAL A 257 35.14 -18.76 -25.39
CA VAL A 257 34.50 -18.68 -24.06
C VAL A 257 33.41 -17.61 -24.03
N VAL A 258 33.62 -16.45 -24.67
CA VAL A 258 32.60 -15.39 -24.78
C VAL A 258 31.39 -15.87 -25.60
N GLU A 259 31.60 -16.55 -26.73
CA GLU A 259 30.53 -17.09 -27.57
C GLU A 259 29.67 -18.12 -26.80
N ILE A 260 30.30 -19.03 -26.05
CA ILE A 260 29.59 -20.00 -25.21
C ILE A 260 28.85 -19.29 -24.06
N LYS A 261 29.47 -18.28 -23.45
CA LYS A 261 28.83 -17.47 -22.40
C LYS A 261 27.57 -16.79 -22.92
N ASP A 262 27.61 -16.20 -24.10
CA ASP A 262 26.46 -15.55 -24.73
C ASP A 262 25.36 -16.57 -25.07
N GLU A 263 25.74 -17.78 -25.51
CA GLU A 263 24.81 -18.88 -25.74
C GLU A 263 24.09 -19.31 -24.46
N VAL A 264 24.84 -19.58 -23.39
CA VAL A 264 24.30 -19.98 -22.08
C VAL A 264 23.36 -18.91 -21.52
N GLN A 265 23.79 -17.64 -21.55
CA GLN A 265 22.96 -16.54 -21.05
C GLN A 265 21.65 -16.39 -21.84
N ARG A 266 21.67 -16.62 -23.15
CA ARG A 266 20.46 -16.61 -23.98
C ARG A 266 19.50 -17.74 -23.61
N ILE A 267 20.00 -18.96 -23.42
CA ILE A 267 19.18 -20.11 -22.99
C ILE A 267 18.55 -19.83 -21.62
N LEU A 268 19.34 -19.32 -20.66
CA LEU A 268 18.85 -18.97 -19.33
C LEU A 268 17.80 -17.86 -19.36
N LEU A 269 17.97 -16.85 -20.22
CA LEU A 269 16.99 -15.78 -20.40
C LEU A 269 15.67 -16.29 -20.96
N THR A 270 15.69 -17.20 -21.94
CA THR A 270 14.47 -17.84 -22.47
C THR A 270 13.75 -18.61 -21.36
N LYS A 271 14.48 -19.45 -20.59
CA LYS A 271 13.90 -20.19 -19.46
C LYS A 271 13.26 -19.27 -18.42
N ILE A 272 13.90 -18.14 -18.08
CA ILE A 272 13.32 -17.14 -17.15
C ILE A 272 12.07 -16.49 -17.74
N LYS A 273 12.10 -16.16 -19.03
CA LYS A 273 10.96 -15.52 -19.71
C LYS A 273 9.73 -16.41 -19.65
N ASP A 274 9.89 -17.71 -19.87
CA ASP A 274 8.79 -18.69 -19.85
C ASP A 274 8.13 -18.79 -18.47
N ILE A 275 8.88 -18.56 -17.39
CA ILE A 275 8.36 -18.60 -16.00
C ILE A 275 8.14 -17.22 -15.38
N SER A 276 8.27 -16.13 -16.16
CA SER A 276 8.18 -14.75 -15.64
C SER A 276 6.83 -14.46 -14.97
N CYS A 277 5.73 -14.92 -15.57
CA CYS A 277 4.39 -14.81 -15.01
C CYS A 277 4.23 -15.57 -13.67
N TYR A 278 4.98 -16.66 -13.48
CA TYR A 278 4.97 -17.42 -12.23
C TYR A 278 5.66 -16.66 -11.11
N PHE A 279 6.78 -15.99 -11.39
CA PHE A 279 7.42 -15.09 -10.43
C PHE A 279 6.51 -13.94 -10.01
N GLU A 280 5.74 -13.38 -10.95
CA GLU A 280 4.78 -12.31 -10.64
C GLU A 280 3.64 -12.82 -9.75
N ALA A 281 3.04 -13.95 -10.09
CA ALA A 281 1.96 -14.55 -9.31
C ALA A 281 2.41 -14.93 -7.89
N VAL A 282 3.57 -15.58 -7.76
CA VAL A 282 4.16 -15.93 -6.46
C VAL A 282 4.53 -14.67 -5.68
N GLY A 283 5.14 -13.69 -6.34
CA GLY A 283 5.49 -12.43 -5.71
C GLY A 283 4.27 -11.68 -5.17
N GLU A 284 3.19 -11.64 -5.94
CA GLU A 284 1.93 -11.04 -5.51
C GLU A 284 1.36 -11.73 -4.26
N ALA A 285 1.40 -13.07 -4.24
CA ALA A 285 0.92 -13.87 -3.12
C ALA A 285 1.79 -13.71 -1.86
N ILE A 286 3.11 -13.60 -2.02
CA ILE A 286 4.04 -13.33 -0.91
C ILE A 286 3.79 -11.93 -0.33
N GLU A 287 3.60 -10.92 -1.19
CA GLU A 287 3.27 -9.56 -0.73
C GLU A 287 1.92 -9.51 0.01
N GLU A 288 0.93 -10.28 -0.43
CA GLU A 288 -0.33 -10.44 0.29
C GLU A 288 -0.13 -11.04 1.67
N LEU A 289 0.60 -12.16 1.75
CA LEU A 289 0.90 -12.83 3.00
C LEU A 289 1.65 -11.88 3.95
N ALA A 290 2.68 -11.18 3.46
CA ALA A 290 3.43 -10.20 4.23
C ALA A 290 2.54 -9.10 4.82
N LEU A 291 1.56 -8.61 4.04
CA LEU A 291 0.60 -7.62 4.51
C LEU A 291 -0.23 -8.15 5.68
N TYR A 292 -0.80 -9.36 5.57
CA TYR A 292 -1.56 -9.97 6.65
C TYR A 292 -0.70 -10.18 7.91
N LEU A 293 0.55 -10.62 7.76
CA LEU A 293 1.48 -10.84 8.88
C LEU A 293 1.80 -9.53 9.62
N HIS A 294 2.12 -8.45 8.90
CA HIS A 294 2.38 -7.14 9.51
C HIS A 294 1.16 -6.54 10.20
N ILE A 295 -0.02 -6.67 9.58
CA ILE A 295 -1.27 -6.21 10.19
C ILE A 295 -1.55 -7.02 11.46
N SER A 296 -1.37 -8.34 11.43
CA SER A 296 -1.50 -9.22 12.60
C SER A 296 -0.53 -8.84 13.73
N ALA A 297 0.74 -8.53 13.39
CA ALA A 297 1.74 -8.05 14.34
C ALA A 297 1.28 -6.75 15.01
N THR A 298 0.81 -5.79 14.22
CA THR A 298 0.31 -4.51 14.74
C THR A 298 -0.92 -4.69 15.63
N MET A 299 -1.86 -5.57 15.25
CA MET A 299 -3.04 -5.89 16.03
C MET A 299 -2.70 -6.54 17.38
N PHE A 300 -1.70 -7.43 17.39
CA PHE A 300 -1.18 -8.07 18.60
C PHE A 300 -0.50 -7.06 19.53
N ASP A 301 0.39 -6.23 19.01
CA ASP A 301 1.13 -5.22 19.79
C ASP A 301 0.19 -4.20 20.43
N LEU A 302 -0.87 -3.82 19.70
CA LEU A 302 -1.92 -2.90 20.17
C LEU A 302 -3.01 -3.60 21.01
N LYS A 303 -2.92 -4.92 21.22
CA LYS A 303 -3.87 -5.71 22.00
C LYS A 303 -5.34 -5.56 21.55
N LEU A 304 -5.56 -5.48 20.24
CA LEU A 304 -6.91 -5.34 19.68
C LEU A 304 -7.75 -6.62 19.91
N ARG A 305 -9.08 -6.52 19.78
CA ARG A 305 -10.01 -7.64 19.97
C ARG A 305 -10.87 -7.91 18.74
N LYS A 306 -11.16 -9.20 18.49
CA LYS A 306 -11.98 -9.64 17.37
C LYS A 306 -13.42 -9.10 17.49
N PRO A 307 -13.92 -8.33 16.50
CA PRO A 307 -15.29 -7.86 16.52
C PRO A 307 -16.28 -8.93 16.06
N GLN A 308 -17.52 -8.86 16.56
CA GLN A 308 -18.63 -9.69 16.08
C GLN A 308 -19.40 -8.95 14.99
N VAL A 309 -19.19 -9.33 13.72
CA VAL A 309 -19.94 -8.78 12.60
C VAL A 309 -21.09 -9.71 12.26
N ILE A 310 -22.31 -9.17 12.28
CA ILE A 310 -23.54 -9.91 11.99
C ILE A 310 -24.28 -9.31 10.80
N GLU A 311 -24.96 -10.16 10.05
CA GLU A 311 -25.87 -9.73 9.00
C GLU A 311 -27.27 -9.61 9.60
N ASN A 312 -27.74 -8.38 9.76
CA ASN A 312 -29.07 -8.05 10.25
C ASN A 312 -29.74 -7.07 9.29
N GLU A 313 -31.07 -7.08 9.26
CA GLU A 313 -31.87 -6.07 8.56
C GLU A 313 -31.68 -4.68 9.18
N GLU A 314 -31.55 -4.62 10.51
CA GLU A 314 -31.35 -3.38 11.24
C GLU A 314 -29.87 -3.11 11.56
N ALA A 315 -29.45 -1.86 11.37
CA ALA A 315 -28.15 -1.38 11.79
C ALA A 315 -28.03 -1.33 13.31
N MET A 316 -27.03 -2.03 13.84
CA MET A 316 -26.69 -2.05 15.26
C MET A 316 -25.18 -1.90 15.43
N VAL A 317 -24.78 -1.20 16.49
CA VAL A 317 -23.39 -1.13 16.96
C VAL A 317 -23.34 -1.21 18.48
N ARG A 318 -22.57 -2.14 19.03
CA ARG A 318 -22.38 -2.34 20.46
C ARG A 318 -20.90 -2.42 20.76
N GLY A 319 -20.41 -1.75 21.79
CA GLY A 319 -19.03 -1.96 22.21
C GLY A 319 -18.71 -1.57 23.64
N LYS A 320 -17.93 -2.40 24.31
CA LYS A 320 -17.45 -2.17 25.67
C LYS A 320 -15.97 -1.82 25.61
N GLY A 321 -15.56 -0.83 26.38
CA GLY A 321 -14.15 -0.43 26.48
C GLY A 321 -13.52 -0.03 25.15
N ILE A 322 -14.23 0.72 24.32
CA ILE A 322 -13.73 1.31 23.07
C ILE A 322 -12.72 2.42 23.39
N TRP A 323 -11.58 2.44 22.71
CA TRP A 323 -10.59 3.51 22.84
C TRP A 323 -10.18 4.07 21.49
N ASN A 324 -9.72 5.33 21.49
CA ASN A 324 -9.29 6.01 20.27
C ASN A 324 -7.88 5.53 19.91
N ILE A 325 -7.79 4.62 18.93
CA ILE A 325 -6.52 3.98 18.54
C ILE A 325 -5.45 4.98 18.11
N VAL A 326 -5.83 6.08 17.47
CA VAL A 326 -4.88 7.09 16.98
C VAL A 326 -4.36 7.96 18.13
N LYS A 327 -5.24 8.35 19.07
CA LYS A 327 -4.85 9.17 20.22
C LYS A 327 -4.11 8.38 21.30
N ALA A 328 -4.51 7.14 21.56
CA ALA A 328 -3.93 6.33 22.62
C ALA A 328 -2.44 6.02 22.40
N VAL A 329 -2.00 5.87 21.14
CA VAL A 329 -0.57 5.71 20.81
C VAL A 329 0.25 6.96 21.15
N SER A 330 -0.38 8.15 21.14
CA SER A 330 0.26 9.41 21.50
C SER A 330 0.10 9.78 22.98
N HIS A 331 -0.88 9.19 23.67
CA HIS A 331 -1.22 9.45 25.06
C HIS A 331 -1.56 8.16 25.81
N PRO A 332 -0.58 7.50 26.47
CA PRO A 332 -0.75 6.19 27.10
C PRO A 332 -1.72 6.16 28.30
N LEU A 333 -2.18 7.32 28.78
CA LEU A 333 -3.19 7.46 29.83
C LEU A 333 -4.64 7.47 29.32
N TRP A 334 -4.86 7.25 28.01
CA TRP A 334 -6.19 7.21 27.42
C TRP A 334 -6.99 6.00 27.93
N ARG A 335 -8.23 6.20 28.40
CA ARG A 335 -9.07 5.13 28.95
C ARG A 335 -10.18 4.65 27.99
N PRO A 336 -10.54 3.36 28.06
CA PRO A 336 -11.66 2.78 27.33
C PRO A 336 -13.02 3.40 27.72
N GLN A 337 -13.86 3.74 26.75
CA GLN A 337 -15.24 4.20 26.89
C GLN A 337 -16.22 3.11 26.43
N SER A 338 -17.34 2.90 27.12
CA SER A 338 -18.31 1.85 26.73
C SER A 338 -19.58 2.47 26.17
N PHE A 339 -20.17 1.84 25.15
CA PHE A 339 -21.44 2.25 24.56
C PHE A 339 -22.22 1.04 24.02
N ALA A 340 -23.54 1.10 24.02
CA ALA A 340 -24.37 0.12 23.32
C ALA A 340 -25.51 0.85 22.61
N THR A 341 -25.64 0.67 21.29
CA THR A 341 -26.96 0.79 20.66
C THR A 341 -27.73 -0.49 20.99
N THR A 342 -28.99 -0.37 21.37
CA THR A 342 -29.90 -1.51 21.54
C THR A 342 -30.85 -1.58 20.35
N SER A 343 -30.86 -2.72 19.67
CA SER A 343 -31.57 -2.99 18.40
C SER A 343 -33.07 -3.25 18.57
N ARG A 344 -33.79 -2.36 19.24
CA ARG A 344 -35.26 -2.47 19.19
C ARG A 344 -35.99 -1.14 19.14
N PHE A 345 -35.42 -0.06 19.67
CA PHE A 345 -36.07 1.26 19.68
C PHE A 345 -35.12 2.47 19.56
N ARG A 346 -33.79 2.32 19.70
CA ARG A 346 -32.87 3.49 19.78
C ARG A 346 -31.77 3.47 18.72
N LYS A 347 -32.13 3.85 17.48
CA LYS A 347 -31.21 3.96 16.33
C LYS A 347 -30.38 5.25 16.33
N THR A 348 -30.82 6.24 17.11
CA THR A 348 -30.19 7.54 17.27
C THR A 348 -29.59 7.65 18.68
N ILE A 349 -28.31 7.99 18.76
CA ILE A 349 -27.60 8.26 20.01
C ILE A 349 -27.15 9.72 20.03
N LEU A 350 -27.54 10.44 21.07
CA LEU A 350 -27.05 11.78 21.35
C LEU A 350 -26.03 11.74 22.50
N VAL A 351 -24.79 12.06 22.19
CA VAL A 351 -23.68 12.14 23.13
C VAL A 351 -23.55 13.58 23.63
N TYR A 352 -23.96 13.81 24.87
CA TYR A 352 -23.86 15.08 25.57
C TYR A 352 -22.62 15.15 26.48
N GLY A 353 -22.07 16.35 26.69
CA GLY A 353 -20.91 16.56 27.55
C GLY A 353 -20.27 17.96 27.39
N GLU A 354 -19.37 18.32 28.28
CA GLU A 354 -18.70 19.62 28.23
C GLU A 354 -17.57 19.69 27.19
N LYS A 355 -16.93 20.86 27.03
CA LYS A 355 -15.75 21.01 26.16
C LYS A 355 -14.63 20.10 26.68
N GLN A 356 -13.96 19.38 25.78
CA GLN A 356 -12.89 18.42 26.11
C GLN A 356 -13.33 17.22 26.98
N SER A 357 -14.63 16.93 27.06
CA SER A 357 -15.14 15.71 27.72
C SER A 357 -14.78 14.42 26.97
N GLY A 358 -14.48 14.49 25.67
CA GLY A 358 -14.13 13.32 24.84
C GLY A 358 -15.25 12.82 23.92
N LYS A 359 -16.28 13.62 23.66
CA LYS A 359 -17.38 13.28 22.73
C LYS A 359 -16.93 12.96 21.31
N THR A 360 -16.21 13.89 20.68
CA THR A 360 -15.62 13.69 19.34
C THR A 360 -14.77 12.42 19.31
N ASP A 361 -14.08 12.13 20.41
CA ASP A 361 -13.25 10.94 20.52
C ASP A 361 -14.07 9.67 20.59
N LEU A 362 -15.19 9.65 21.32
CA LEU A 362 -16.11 8.52 21.32
C LEU A 362 -16.66 8.26 19.91
N ILE A 363 -17.23 9.30 19.28
CA ILE A 363 -17.85 9.20 17.95
C ILE A 363 -16.85 8.69 16.93
N THR A 364 -15.64 9.27 16.92
CA THR A 364 -14.55 8.86 16.04
C THR A 364 -14.10 7.42 16.33
N SER A 365 -14.07 7.00 17.61
CA SER A 365 -13.63 5.66 17.98
C SER A 365 -14.65 4.59 17.57
N VAL A 366 -15.95 4.86 17.73
CA VAL A 366 -17.02 3.97 17.26
C VAL A 366 -16.94 3.81 15.75
N ALA A 367 -16.86 4.92 15.00
CA ALA A 367 -16.72 4.91 13.56
C ALA A 367 -15.47 4.14 13.10
N THR A 368 -14.35 4.32 13.80
CA THR A 368 -13.10 3.61 13.54
C THR A 368 -13.26 2.11 13.79
N CYS A 369 -13.97 1.69 14.84
CA CYS A 369 -14.23 0.28 15.11
C CYS A 369 -15.10 -0.36 14.02
N VAL A 370 -16.16 0.33 13.56
CA VAL A 370 -16.98 -0.15 12.43
C VAL A 370 -16.12 -0.29 11.18
N TYR A 371 -15.35 0.75 10.84
CA TYR A 371 -14.45 0.74 9.69
C TYR A 371 -13.41 -0.40 9.73
N LEU A 372 -12.74 -0.60 10.86
CA LEU A 372 -11.77 -1.69 11.05
C LEU A 372 -12.45 -3.08 10.99
N ALA A 373 -13.65 -3.22 11.54
CA ALA A 373 -14.43 -4.45 11.44
C ALA A 373 -14.76 -4.80 9.99
N HIS A 374 -15.14 -3.80 9.17
CA HIS A 374 -15.36 -3.95 7.73
C HIS A 374 -14.08 -4.20 6.90
N LEU A 375 -12.90 -3.96 7.46
CA LEU A 375 -11.63 -4.44 6.89
C LEU A 375 -11.35 -5.90 7.24
N GLY A 376 -12.12 -6.50 8.16
CA GLY A 376 -11.85 -7.81 8.75
C GLY A 376 -10.82 -7.77 9.88
N MET A 377 -10.41 -6.58 10.33
CA MET A 377 -9.42 -6.41 11.38
C MET A 377 -10.03 -6.50 12.79
N PHE A 378 -9.17 -6.68 13.79
CA PHE A 378 -9.55 -6.52 15.19
C PHE A 378 -9.64 -5.04 15.53
N VAL A 379 -10.42 -4.72 16.56
CA VAL A 379 -10.79 -3.35 16.91
C VAL A 379 -10.28 -2.96 18.31
N PRO A 380 -10.09 -1.66 18.59
CA PRO A 380 -9.64 -1.15 19.89
C PRO A 380 -10.79 -1.13 20.90
N ALA A 381 -11.23 -2.31 21.35
CA ALA A 381 -12.31 -2.46 22.32
C ALA A 381 -12.09 -3.69 23.22
N ASP A 382 -12.74 -3.75 24.39
CA ASP A 382 -12.86 -4.99 25.18
C ASP A 382 -13.86 -5.95 24.52
N PHE A 383 -14.94 -5.39 23.98
CA PHE A 383 -15.94 -6.09 23.18
C PHE A 383 -16.46 -5.13 22.10
N PHE A 384 -16.70 -5.64 20.90
CA PHE A 384 -17.36 -4.87 19.85
C PHE A 384 -18.19 -5.80 18.96
N GLY A 385 -19.42 -5.40 18.66
CA GLY A 385 -20.28 -6.07 17.70
C GLY A 385 -20.99 -5.04 16.84
N CYS A 386 -21.15 -5.32 15.55
CA CYS A 386 -21.86 -4.44 14.65
C CYS A 386 -22.57 -5.21 13.54
N SER A 387 -23.66 -4.63 13.03
CA SER A 387 -24.26 -5.04 11.77
C SER A 387 -23.34 -4.67 10.60
N ILE A 388 -23.59 -5.25 9.42
CA ILE A 388 -22.96 -4.80 8.18
C ILE A 388 -23.50 -3.43 7.80
N PHE A 389 -22.61 -2.45 7.67
CA PHE A 389 -22.89 -1.14 7.11
C PHE A 389 -22.53 -1.08 5.62
N SER A 390 -23.39 -0.44 4.83
CA SER A 390 -23.13 -0.11 3.42
C SER A 390 -22.31 1.17 3.30
N ARG A 391 -22.48 2.12 4.23
CA ARG A 391 -21.82 3.42 4.20
C ARG A 391 -21.62 3.99 5.60
N ILE A 392 -20.51 4.71 5.78
CA ILE A 392 -20.27 5.57 6.94
C ILE A 392 -20.27 7.01 6.43
N GLU A 393 -21.16 7.86 6.95
CA GLU A 393 -21.31 9.25 6.54
C GLU A 393 -20.98 10.20 7.68
N CYS A 394 -19.94 11.01 7.48
CA CYS A 394 -19.61 12.10 8.39
C CYS A 394 -20.37 13.35 7.94
N LEU A 395 -21.40 13.74 8.69
CA LEU A 395 -22.28 14.88 8.42
C LEU A 395 -21.74 16.19 9.03
N THR A 396 -20.66 16.11 9.82
CA THR A 396 -19.98 17.30 10.32
C THR A 396 -19.31 18.04 9.15
N PRO A 397 -19.54 19.35 8.96
CA PRO A 397 -18.87 20.10 7.92
C PRO A 397 -17.36 20.07 8.14
N VAL A 398 -16.65 19.43 7.22
CA VAL A 398 -15.21 19.64 7.07
C VAL A 398 -15.05 21.13 6.78
N ARG A 399 -14.23 21.83 7.58
CA ARG A 399 -13.96 23.28 7.55
C ARG A 399 -13.59 23.88 6.17
N MET A 400 -13.53 23.08 5.11
CA MET A 400 -13.16 23.47 3.75
C MET A 400 -14.17 24.38 3.05
N VAL A 401 -15.44 24.42 3.47
CA VAL A 401 -16.45 25.29 2.83
C VAL A 401 -16.32 26.77 3.28
N ALA A 402 -15.75 27.02 4.46
CA ALA A 402 -15.73 28.36 5.07
C ALA A 402 -14.69 29.33 4.48
N GLN A 403 -13.78 28.87 3.61
CA GLN A 403 -12.72 29.74 3.05
C GLN A 403 -12.95 30.18 1.61
N ALA A 404 -13.90 29.58 0.88
CA ALA A 404 -14.07 29.87 -0.54
C ALA A 404 -15.02 31.06 -0.81
N ASP A 405 -16.06 31.22 0.00
CA ASP A 405 -17.10 32.22 -0.23
C ASP A 405 -17.28 33.09 1.03
N GLN A 406 -17.53 34.39 0.85
CA GLN A 406 -17.81 35.37 1.92
C GLN A 406 -19.17 35.13 2.62
N ILE A 407 -19.46 33.88 3.00
CA ILE A 407 -20.71 33.45 3.60
C ILE A 407 -20.61 33.66 5.11
N SER A 408 -21.67 34.18 5.73
CA SER A 408 -21.76 34.28 7.18
C SER A 408 -21.64 32.90 7.83
N GLN A 409 -21.17 32.87 9.07
CA GLN A 409 -21.01 31.62 9.81
C GLN A 409 -22.33 30.84 9.94
N PHE A 410 -23.45 31.55 10.09
CA PHE A 410 -24.80 30.98 10.06
C PHE A 410 -25.17 30.39 8.70
N GLY A 411 -24.86 31.08 7.60
CA GLY A 411 -25.11 30.58 6.25
C GLY A 411 -24.29 29.32 5.93
N THR A 412 -23.08 29.22 6.48
CA THR A 412 -22.25 28.01 6.38
C THR A 412 -22.87 26.85 7.14
N ASP A 413 -23.41 27.11 8.33
CA ASP A 413 -24.10 26.10 9.15
C ASP A 413 -25.39 25.60 8.45
N ILE A 414 -26.17 26.47 7.81
CA ILE A 414 -27.34 26.07 7.00
C ILE A 414 -26.93 25.28 5.74
N ALA A 415 -25.89 25.71 5.03
CA ALA A 415 -25.42 24.97 3.85
C ALA A 415 -24.96 23.55 4.23
N ALA A 416 -24.28 23.41 5.38
CA ALA A 416 -23.91 22.12 5.93
C ALA A 416 -25.13 21.25 6.29
N LEU A 417 -26.22 21.87 6.74
CA LEU A 417 -27.48 21.18 7.05
C LEU A 417 -28.07 20.58 5.80
N ASN A 418 -28.18 21.41 4.76
CA ASN A 418 -28.78 21.03 3.49
C ASN A 418 -27.99 19.89 2.86
N GLN A 419 -26.66 19.97 2.94
CA GLN A 419 -25.82 18.86 2.52
C GLN A 419 -26.08 17.60 3.35
N SER A 420 -26.22 17.72 4.66
CA SER A 420 -26.48 16.59 5.56
C SER A 420 -27.85 15.95 5.32
N ILE A 421 -28.89 16.74 5.07
CA ILE A 421 -30.24 16.28 4.72
C ILE A 421 -30.23 15.58 3.36
N ARG A 422 -29.51 16.10 2.36
CA ARG A 422 -29.31 15.42 1.07
C ARG A 422 -28.55 14.10 1.22
N ALA A 423 -27.59 14.04 2.14
CA ALA A 423 -26.86 12.82 2.45
C ALA A 423 -27.79 11.79 3.11
N LEU A 424 -28.65 12.25 4.04
CA LEU A 424 -29.66 11.44 4.70
C LEU A 424 -30.71 10.89 3.74
N SER A 425 -31.18 11.68 2.78
CA SER A 425 -32.16 11.19 1.79
C SER A 425 -31.59 10.11 0.87
N ALA A 426 -30.26 10.11 0.66
CA ALA A 426 -29.54 9.04 -0.02
C ALA A 426 -29.13 7.87 0.89
N SER A 427 -29.36 7.98 2.21
CA SER A 427 -28.96 6.97 3.18
C SER A 427 -29.91 5.77 3.20
N THR A 428 -29.40 4.62 3.63
CA THR A 428 -30.15 3.36 3.69
C THR A 428 -30.21 2.87 5.13
N ALA A 429 -30.98 1.80 5.38
CA ALA A 429 -31.05 1.21 6.71
C ALA A 429 -29.70 0.69 7.25
N LYS A 430 -28.70 0.56 6.37
CA LYS A 430 -27.33 0.13 6.66
C LYS A 430 -26.32 1.28 6.62
N THR A 431 -26.77 2.54 6.76
CA THR A 431 -25.88 3.69 6.83
C THR A 431 -25.62 4.09 8.29
N LEU A 432 -24.35 4.32 8.64
CA LEU A 432 -23.92 4.92 9.90
C LEU A 432 -23.67 6.42 9.68
N CYS A 433 -24.53 7.25 10.24
CA CYS A 433 -24.44 8.70 10.18
C CYS A 433 -23.77 9.24 11.45
N LEU A 434 -22.74 10.07 11.27
CA LEU A 434 -21.93 10.64 12.35
C LEU A 434 -22.05 12.16 12.31
N MET A 435 -22.39 12.76 13.44
CA MET A 435 -22.52 14.21 13.58
C MET A 435 -21.82 14.68 14.86
N ASP A 436 -21.11 15.80 14.81
CA ASP A 436 -20.46 16.36 16.00
C ASP A 436 -20.45 17.89 15.98
N ASN A 437 -20.91 18.50 17.08
CA ASN A 437 -20.85 19.93 17.38
C ASN A 437 -21.35 20.84 16.25
N TRP A 438 -22.60 20.63 15.84
CA TRP A 438 -23.29 21.46 14.86
C TRP A 438 -23.48 22.91 15.35
N GLY A 439 -23.51 23.87 14.42
CA GLY A 439 -23.71 25.29 14.73
C GLY A 439 -22.59 25.98 15.52
N HIS A 440 -21.34 25.47 15.48
CA HIS A 440 -20.26 25.91 16.38
C HIS A 440 -19.85 27.41 16.22
N GLY A 441 -20.38 28.15 15.25
CA GLY A 441 -20.04 29.56 15.06
C GLY A 441 -21.23 30.53 15.06
N THR A 442 -22.42 30.05 15.38
CA THR A 442 -23.65 30.87 15.41
C THR A 442 -24.02 31.20 16.87
N ARG A 443 -24.87 32.22 17.08
CA ARG A 443 -25.44 32.55 18.40
C ARG A 443 -26.08 31.30 19.02
N HIS A 444 -26.08 31.26 20.35
CA HIS A 444 -26.50 30.09 21.11
C HIS A 444 -27.95 29.65 20.78
N GLU A 445 -28.86 30.61 20.65
CA GLU A 445 -30.28 30.37 20.30
C GLU A 445 -30.42 29.76 18.90
N ASP A 446 -29.80 30.38 17.89
CA ASP A 446 -29.81 29.88 16.52
C ASP A 446 -29.21 28.46 16.42
N LYS A 447 -28.13 28.20 17.17
CA LYS A 447 -27.49 26.88 17.24
C LYS A 447 -28.42 25.82 17.83
N LEU A 448 -29.18 26.16 18.87
CA LEU A 448 -30.15 25.26 19.49
C LEU A 448 -31.25 24.90 18.50
N VAL A 449 -31.84 25.90 17.83
CA VAL A 449 -32.91 25.70 16.84
C VAL A 449 -32.42 24.82 15.69
N LEU A 450 -31.25 25.14 15.13
CA LEU A 450 -30.62 24.35 14.08
C LEU A 450 -30.36 22.90 14.53
N SER A 451 -29.78 22.71 15.71
CA SER A 451 -29.45 21.37 16.21
C SER A 451 -30.69 20.54 16.56
N ALA A 452 -31.75 21.18 17.08
CA ALA A 452 -33.03 20.54 17.34
C ALA A 452 -33.70 20.09 16.04
N PHE A 453 -33.72 20.95 15.03
CA PHE A 453 -34.25 20.63 13.70
C PHE A 453 -33.49 19.49 13.02
N ALA A 454 -32.15 19.51 13.09
CA ALA A 454 -31.33 18.44 12.56
C ALA A 454 -31.66 17.11 13.28
N LEU A 455 -31.69 17.12 14.61
CA LEU A 455 -32.02 15.93 15.39
C LEU A 455 -33.42 15.40 15.12
N SER A 456 -34.45 16.24 14.99
CA SER A 456 -35.80 15.80 14.67
C SER A 456 -35.85 15.13 13.29
N THR A 457 -35.26 15.78 12.28
CA THR A 457 -35.18 15.23 10.91
C THR A 457 -34.45 13.88 10.88
N PHE A 458 -33.36 13.75 11.64
CA PHE A 458 -32.60 12.50 11.72
C PHE A 458 -33.27 11.43 12.58
N ALA A 459 -34.00 11.79 13.63
CA ALA A 459 -34.76 10.87 14.46
C ALA A 459 -35.98 10.30 13.70
N GLU A 460 -36.62 11.12 12.86
CA GLU A 460 -37.70 10.69 11.96
C GLU A 460 -37.20 9.75 10.85
N ALA A 461 -35.95 9.89 10.43
CA ALA A 461 -35.26 8.98 9.52
C ALA A 461 -34.90 7.65 10.20
N LYS A 462 -35.93 6.90 10.63
CA LYS A 462 -35.90 5.63 11.38
C LYS A 462 -35.17 4.48 10.68
N HIS A 463 -34.73 4.67 9.44
CA HIS A 463 -33.98 3.65 8.71
C HIS A 463 -32.51 3.61 9.14
N CYS A 464 -31.84 4.74 9.32
CA CYS A 464 -30.37 4.78 9.52
C CYS A 464 -29.94 4.75 11.00
N CYS A 465 -28.68 4.37 11.26
CA CYS A 465 -28.07 4.48 12.59
C CYS A 465 -27.36 5.83 12.73
N PHE A 466 -27.69 6.59 13.76
CA PHE A 466 -27.21 7.96 13.94
C PHE A 466 -26.47 8.13 15.27
N LEU A 467 -25.30 8.79 15.21
CA LEU A 467 -24.50 9.12 16.39
C LEU A 467 -24.12 10.60 16.35
N ALA A 468 -24.71 11.39 17.25
CA ALA A 468 -24.50 12.84 17.34
C ALA A 468 -23.79 13.27 18.62
N GLY A 469 -22.94 14.29 18.54
CA GLY A 469 -22.34 14.96 19.69
C GLY A 469 -22.89 16.37 19.89
N THR A 470 -23.34 16.70 21.11
CA THR A 470 -23.77 18.07 21.48
C THR A 470 -23.16 18.55 22.79
N ARG A 471 -22.95 19.87 22.90
CA ARG A 471 -22.53 20.58 24.13
C ARG A 471 -23.70 21.20 24.88
N ASP A 472 -24.89 21.22 24.30
CA ASP A 472 -26.00 21.99 24.84
C ASP A 472 -26.86 21.08 25.71
N LEU A 473 -26.94 21.42 27.02
CA LEU A 473 -27.71 20.65 27.99
C LEU A 473 -29.21 20.70 27.65
N GLN A 474 -29.70 21.86 27.23
CA GLN A 474 -31.10 22.07 26.86
C GLN A 474 -31.52 21.13 25.72
N LEU A 475 -30.66 20.95 24.70
CA LEU A 475 -30.92 20.03 23.60
C LEU A 475 -30.96 18.57 24.09
N ALA A 476 -30.06 18.20 25.00
CA ALA A 476 -30.02 16.86 25.56
C ALA A 476 -31.28 16.57 26.40
N GLN A 477 -31.76 17.56 27.16
CA GLN A 477 -33.00 17.47 27.95
C GLN A 477 -34.23 17.36 27.04
N PHE A 478 -34.36 18.24 26.04
CA PHE A 478 -35.42 18.19 25.03
C PHE A 478 -35.48 16.84 24.31
N THR A 479 -34.31 16.33 23.90
CA THR A 479 -34.25 15.08 23.17
C THR A 479 -34.75 13.91 24.00
N ASN A 480 -34.44 13.92 25.30
CA ASN A 480 -34.87 12.89 26.23
C ASN A 480 -36.37 12.96 26.57
N SER A 481 -36.99 14.15 26.50
CA SER A 481 -38.43 14.33 26.75
C SER A 481 -39.29 14.02 25.53
N GLU A 482 -38.88 14.45 24.34
CA GLU A 482 -39.68 14.35 23.11
C GLU A 482 -39.46 13.05 22.34
N PHE A 483 -38.23 12.52 22.33
CA PHE A 483 -37.89 11.37 21.49
C PHE A 483 -37.52 10.14 22.34
N SER A 484 -38.53 9.31 22.62
CA SER A 484 -38.35 8.01 23.30
C SER A 484 -37.38 7.06 22.57
N ASP A 485 -37.26 7.23 21.26
CA ASP A 485 -36.40 6.47 20.35
C ASP A 485 -34.94 7.00 20.28
N VAL A 486 -34.58 8.03 21.06
CA VAL A 486 -33.21 8.56 21.09
C VAL A 486 -32.53 8.24 22.42
N LEU A 487 -31.34 7.65 22.37
CA LEU A 487 -30.54 7.39 23.57
C LEU A 487 -29.63 8.58 23.85
N VAL A 488 -29.83 9.27 24.98
CA VAL A 488 -28.91 10.32 25.44
C VAL A 488 -27.83 9.73 26.34
N VAL A 489 -26.56 9.92 25.97
CA VAL A 489 -25.38 9.45 26.72
C VAL A 489 -24.61 10.67 27.22
N ARG A 490 -24.27 10.73 28.51
CA ARG A 490 -23.50 11.85 29.07
C ARG A 490 -22.04 11.45 29.32
N ILE A 491 -21.13 12.32 28.88
CA ILE A 491 -19.70 12.20 29.13
C ILE A 491 -19.27 13.33 30.05
N PHE A 492 -18.68 12.96 31.18
CA PHE A 492 -18.19 13.90 32.18
C PHE A 492 -16.69 13.75 32.42
N LYS A 493 -16.09 14.85 32.86
CA LYS A 493 -14.74 14.90 33.41
C LYS A 493 -14.88 15.06 34.92
N GLN A 494 -14.40 14.09 35.71
CA GLN A 494 -14.36 14.24 37.18
C GLN A 494 -13.10 15.03 37.56
N ASP A 495 -13.20 15.99 38.47
CA ASP A 495 -12.07 16.86 38.86
C ASP A 495 -10.80 16.06 39.21
N GLY A 496 -9.69 16.40 38.53
CA GLY A 496 -8.40 15.72 38.67
C GLY A 496 -8.33 14.30 38.09
N LYS A 497 -9.40 13.77 37.49
CA LYS A 497 -9.47 12.43 36.88
C LYS A 497 -9.99 12.47 35.44
N LEU A 498 -9.53 11.51 34.64
CA LEU A 498 -9.83 11.34 33.21
C LEU A 498 -11.34 11.13 32.95
N PRO A 499 -11.86 11.43 31.74
CA PRO A 499 -13.29 11.37 31.43
C PRO A 499 -13.89 9.97 31.58
N ARG A 500 -15.12 9.90 32.13
CA ARG A 500 -15.94 8.67 32.27
C ARG A 500 -17.25 8.85 31.51
N THR A 501 -17.70 7.78 30.86
CA THR A 501 -19.04 7.66 30.26
C THR A 501 -20.00 7.13 31.31
N GLU A 502 -21.07 7.88 31.60
CA GLU A 502 -22.20 7.41 32.39
C GLU A 502 -23.42 7.34 31.46
N PHE A 503 -24.12 6.19 31.46
CA PHE A 503 -25.40 6.08 30.80
C PHE A 503 -26.43 6.85 31.64
N PHE A 504 -27.25 7.69 31.02
CA PHE A 504 -28.45 8.19 31.70
C PHE A 504 -29.40 7.01 31.81
N GLU A 505 -29.48 6.41 33.00
CA GLU A 505 -30.65 5.62 33.40
C GLU A 505 -31.52 6.53 34.28
N ASP A 506 -32.73 6.77 33.78
CA ASP A 506 -33.91 7.29 34.50
C ASP A 506 -33.64 8.20 35.70
N ALA A 507 -33.45 9.48 35.43
CA ALA A 507 -33.57 10.51 36.46
C ALA A 507 -34.70 11.48 36.09
N ASN A 508 -35.86 11.25 36.72
CA ASN A 508 -37.04 12.12 36.81
C ASN A 508 -36.72 13.62 36.71
N ILE A 509 -37.02 14.29 35.60
CA ILE A 509 -37.03 15.76 35.53
C ILE A 509 -38.15 16.26 34.58
N LYS A 510 -38.78 17.36 35.02
CA LYS A 510 -40.02 18.02 34.57
C LYS A 510 -40.10 18.39 33.06
N PRO A 511 -41.32 18.55 32.50
CA PRO A 511 -41.56 18.84 31.08
C PRO A 511 -40.95 20.16 30.61
N LEU A 512 -40.52 20.18 29.34
CA LEU A 512 -39.89 21.32 28.65
C LEU A 512 -40.91 22.23 27.93
N GLU A 513 -42.20 22.14 28.21
CA GLU A 513 -43.16 23.16 27.76
C GLU A 513 -42.74 24.53 28.32
N ASP A 514 -42.28 24.57 29.58
CA ASP A 514 -41.80 25.78 30.24
C ASP A 514 -40.51 26.38 29.62
N ALA A 515 -39.65 25.60 28.96
CA ALA A 515 -38.37 26.12 28.43
C ALA A 515 -38.45 26.56 26.96
N VAL A 516 -39.29 25.89 26.15
CA VAL A 516 -39.62 26.37 24.80
C VAL A 516 -40.44 27.65 24.91
N ASP A 517 -41.41 27.71 25.84
CA ASP A 517 -42.18 28.93 26.10
C ASP A 517 -41.33 30.02 26.76
N GLN A 518 -40.34 29.70 27.61
CA GLN A 518 -39.39 30.71 28.12
C GLN A 518 -38.43 31.24 27.06
N VAL A 519 -37.97 30.40 26.12
CA VAL A 519 -37.13 30.86 24.99
C VAL A 519 -37.97 31.67 24.01
N LEU A 520 -39.20 31.23 23.70
CA LEU A 520 -40.16 32.00 22.90
C LEU A 520 -40.51 33.33 23.57
N ALA A 521 -40.76 33.35 24.88
CA ALA A 521 -41.04 34.56 25.67
C ALA A 521 -39.82 35.48 25.85
N GLN A 522 -38.59 34.94 25.89
CA GLN A 522 -37.36 35.73 25.88
C GLN A 522 -37.06 36.31 24.50
N THR A 523 -37.40 35.59 23.43
CA THR A 523 -37.27 36.09 22.04
C THR A 523 -38.28 37.19 21.67
N GLU A 524 -39.36 37.39 22.41
CA GLU A 524 -40.30 38.50 22.16
C GLU A 524 -39.73 39.90 22.45
N ASN A 525 -38.60 39.99 23.17
CA ASN A 525 -38.02 41.27 23.62
C ASN A 525 -36.74 41.72 22.92
N GLU A 526 -36.20 40.96 21.96
CA GLU A 526 -35.08 41.42 21.13
C GLU A 526 -35.51 41.60 19.67
N GLN A 527 -34.96 42.60 18.97
CA GLN A 527 -35.38 43.06 17.62
C GLN A 527 -35.20 42.03 16.47
N PHE A 528 -34.92 40.76 16.75
CA PHE A 528 -34.55 39.72 15.79
C PHE A 528 -35.71 38.86 15.22
N PRO A 529 -36.88 38.66 15.87
CA PRO A 529 -38.01 37.91 15.32
C PRO A 529 -38.74 38.65 14.21
N LYS A 530 -38.68 39.99 14.14
CA LYS A 530 -39.35 40.75 13.08
C LYS A 530 -38.75 40.45 11.72
N ARG A 531 -37.43 40.32 11.58
CA ARG A 531 -36.79 40.10 10.28
C ARG A 531 -37.04 38.70 9.72
N VAL A 532 -37.13 37.70 10.60
CA VAL A 532 -37.49 36.32 10.22
C VAL A 532 -38.99 36.22 9.92
N LYS A 533 -39.86 36.87 10.71
CA LYS A 533 -41.30 36.94 10.43
C LYS A 533 -41.62 37.76 9.17
N GLU A 534 -40.93 38.88 8.92
CA GLU A 534 -41.06 39.73 7.73
C GLU A 534 -40.56 39.01 6.46
N LEU A 535 -39.44 38.29 6.52
CA LEU A 535 -38.99 37.42 5.42
C LEU A 535 -39.95 36.24 5.17
N VAL A 536 -40.69 35.80 6.18
CA VAL A 536 -41.73 34.78 6.03
C VAL A 536 -43.03 35.37 5.49
N GLU A 537 -43.40 36.61 5.84
CA GLU A 537 -44.63 37.27 5.40
C GLU A 537 -44.53 37.89 4.00
N VAL A 538 -43.42 38.58 3.67
CA VAL A 538 -43.17 39.14 2.32
C VAL A 538 -43.22 38.05 1.24
N PHE A 539 -42.85 36.82 1.58
CA PHE A 539 -42.85 35.68 0.67
C PHE A 539 -44.11 34.81 0.72
N LYS A 540 -44.99 34.96 1.73
CA LYS A 540 -46.37 34.44 1.71
C LYS A 540 -47.24 35.16 0.69
N GLU A 541 -46.95 36.43 0.41
CA GLU A 541 -47.72 37.28 -0.53
C GLU A 541 -47.18 37.29 -1.97
N GLY A 542 -46.08 36.58 -2.26
CA GLY A 542 -45.56 36.40 -3.62
C GLY A 542 -44.94 37.66 -4.27
N ARG A 543 -44.52 38.67 -3.49
CA ARG A 543 -43.85 39.87 -4.02
C ARG A 543 -42.32 39.72 -3.96
N GLU A 544 -41.62 40.20 -4.99
CA GLU A 544 -40.15 40.31 -4.95
C GLU A 544 -39.71 41.46 -4.02
N PRO A 545 -38.60 41.29 -3.26
CA PRO A 545 -38.12 42.34 -2.37
C PRO A 545 -37.56 43.52 -3.17
N ARG A 546 -37.86 44.75 -2.73
CA ARG A 546 -37.34 45.97 -3.39
C ARG A 546 -35.84 46.13 -3.12
N ASP A 547 -35.14 46.63 -4.14
CA ASP A 547 -33.68 46.68 -4.28
C ASP A 547 -32.92 47.61 -3.28
N SER A 548 -33.59 48.16 -2.27
CA SER A 548 -33.04 49.20 -1.38
C SER A 548 -32.41 48.69 -0.07
N ASP A 549 -32.50 47.39 0.26
CA ASP A 549 -31.95 46.83 1.51
C ASP A 549 -30.58 46.12 1.34
N LYS A 550 -29.73 46.64 0.44
CA LYS A 550 -28.35 46.19 0.25
C LYS A 550 -27.40 46.84 1.27
N THR A 551 -27.65 46.67 2.57
CA THR A 551 -26.62 46.94 3.58
C THR A 551 -26.66 45.87 4.68
N HIS A 552 -25.64 45.01 4.61
CA HIS A 552 -25.29 43.92 5.53
C HIS A 552 -25.96 42.55 5.31
N GLY A 553 -25.24 41.70 4.59
CA GLY A 553 -25.32 40.24 4.69
C GLY A 553 -26.38 39.58 3.83
N THR A 554 -26.34 39.78 2.51
CA THR A 554 -27.28 39.17 1.56
C THR A 554 -27.09 37.65 1.47
N LEU A 555 -28.00 36.88 2.06
CA LEU A 555 -28.41 35.58 1.54
C LEU A 555 -28.80 35.78 0.07
N SER A 556 -28.23 35.02 -0.85
CA SER A 556 -28.61 35.14 -2.26
C SER A 556 -30.07 34.69 -2.43
N VAL A 557 -30.79 35.29 -3.38
CA VAL A 557 -32.19 34.92 -3.71
C VAL A 557 -32.31 33.41 -4.03
N ALA A 558 -31.22 32.79 -4.50
CA ALA A 558 -31.13 31.34 -4.71
C ALA A 558 -31.10 30.54 -3.39
N GLN A 559 -30.35 31.01 -2.37
CA GLN A 559 -30.27 30.36 -1.05
C GLN A 559 -31.58 30.51 -0.25
N ALA A 560 -32.26 31.67 -0.37
CA ALA A 560 -33.58 31.88 0.21
C ALA A 560 -34.66 30.98 -0.44
N ARG A 561 -34.57 30.73 -1.75
CA ARG A 561 -35.44 29.76 -2.47
C ARG A 561 -35.21 28.32 -2.02
N GLU A 562 -33.97 27.92 -1.71
CA GLU A 562 -33.68 26.58 -1.16
C GLU A 562 -34.25 26.40 0.25
N ILE A 563 -34.11 27.39 1.13
CA ILE A 563 -34.67 27.38 2.49
C ILE A 563 -36.21 27.35 2.47
N ALA A 564 -36.84 28.10 1.56
CA ALA A 564 -38.28 28.06 1.35
C ALA A 564 -38.75 26.73 0.72
N GLY A 565 -37.91 26.08 -0.09
CA GLY A 565 -38.14 24.73 -0.61
C GLY A 565 -38.13 23.67 0.49
N LEU A 566 -37.18 23.77 1.43
CA LEU A 566 -37.10 22.92 2.63
C LEU A 566 -38.31 23.11 3.55
N TYR A 567 -38.77 24.36 3.73
CA TYR A 567 -39.97 24.67 4.51
C TYR A 567 -41.27 24.21 3.85
N ARG A 568 -41.37 24.26 2.51
CA ARG A 568 -42.50 23.67 1.78
C ARG A 568 -42.51 22.14 1.88
N HIS A 569 -41.33 21.51 1.91
CA HIS A 569 -41.23 20.06 2.09
C HIS A 569 -41.74 19.62 3.46
N LEU A 570 -41.43 20.38 4.53
CA LEU A 570 -41.97 20.20 5.88
C LEU A 570 -43.51 20.24 5.91
N LEU A 571 -44.14 21.22 5.26
CA LEU A 571 -45.60 21.36 5.22
C LEU A 571 -46.31 20.26 4.40
N THR A 572 -45.61 19.64 3.45
CA THR A 572 -46.13 18.50 2.67
C THR A 572 -45.97 17.16 3.38
N VAL A 573 -44.95 17.00 4.22
CA VAL A 573 -44.76 15.80 5.05
C VAL A 573 -45.81 15.77 6.17
N GLU A 574 -46.14 16.92 6.75
CA GLU A 574 -47.25 17.07 7.72
C GLU A 574 -48.63 16.66 7.16
N LYS A 575 -48.86 16.85 5.86
CA LYS A 575 -50.13 16.51 5.20
C LYS A 575 -50.24 15.05 4.76
N ASN A 576 -49.12 14.35 4.56
CA ASN A 576 -49.12 12.97 4.06
C ASN A 576 -48.98 11.91 5.18
N THR A 577 -48.94 12.31 6.45
CA THR A 577 -48.98 11.42 7.63
C THR A 577 -50.34 11.44 8.36
N VAL A 578 -51.37 12.04 7.76
CA VAL A 578 -52.75 12.10 8.29
C VAL A 578 -53.77 11.45 7.32
N GLU A 579 -53.33 10.57 6.42
CA GLU A 579 -54.22 9.63 5.71
C GLU A 579 -53.88 8.17 6.03
#